data_AF-A0A1I2X058-F1
#
_entry.id   AF-A0A1I2X058-F1
#
_cell.length_a   1.000
_cell.length_b   1.000
_cell.length_c   1.000
_cell.angle_alpha   90.00
_cell.angle_beta   90.00
_cell.angle_gamma   90.00
#
_symmetry.space_group_name_H-M   'P 1'
#
loop_
_entity.id
_entity.type
_entity.pdbx_description
1 polymer ?
#
loop_
_entity_poly.entity_id
_entity_poly.type
_entity_poly.pdbx_seq_one_letter_code
_entity_poly.pdbx_strand_id
1 'polypeptide(L)'
;MTERDTPDDEETMDVSSELFDEIPTVENPSEETRYLAEIRFPPAARMDRTPSQGYIVNRDVELEVPQWAVEAARWRLQQRENPTREDAAEFLHEFVAPRVTSFRTEDGRDAVEELIDGGEDGD
;
A
#
# COMPACT_ATOMS: atom_id res chain seq x y z
N MET A 1 -49.66 22.54 7.85
CA MET A 1 -48.77 21.75 6.96
C MET A 1 -47.89 22.80 6.31
N THR A 2 -46.67 22.96 6.78
CA THR A 2 -45.80 24.10 6.45
C THR A 2 -44.69 23.61 5.54
N GLU A 3 -44.66 24.12 4.31
CA GLU A 3 -43.59 23.89 3.34
C GLU A 3 -42.29 24.51 3.85
N ARG A 4 -41.21 23.73 3.90
CA ARG A 4 -39.86 24.20 4.21
C ARG A 4 -39.13 24.41 2.90
N ASP A 5 -39.03 25.68 2.50
CA ASP A 5 -38.08 26.18 1.50
C ASP A 5 -36.67 26.02 2.08
N THR A 6 -35.79 25.29 1.39
CA THR A 6 -34.37 25.15 1.76
C THR A 6 -33.56 25.90 0.70
N PRO A 7 -32.69 26.85 1.08
CA PRO A 7 -31.91 27.61 0.11
C PRO A 7 -30.84 26.69 -0.51
N ASP A 8 -30.87 26.65 -1.85
CA ASP A 8 -29.88 26.00 -2.71
C ASP A 8 -28.74 27.02 -2.93
N ASP A 9 -27.70 26.93 -2.10
CA ASP A 9 -26.50 27.77 -2.23
C ASP A 9 -25.28 26.86 -2.01
N GLU A 10 -25.10 25.93 -2.95
CA GLU A 10 -23.80 25.29 -3.18
C GLU A 10 -22.99 26.20 -4.11
N GLU A 11 -22.26 27.14 -3.52
CA GLU A 11 -21.23 27.93 -4.20
C GLU A 11 -20.11 26.98 -4.68
N THR A 12 -20.30 26.35 -5.84
CA THR A 12 -19.25 25.57 -6.48
C THR A 12 -18.20 26.56 -7.00
N MET A 13 -17.07 26.63 -6.30
CA MET A 13 -15.91 27.41 -6.72
C MET A 13 -15.45 26.94 -8.10
N ASP A 14 -15.71 27.74 -9.13
CA ASP A 14 -15.27 27.50 -10.51
C ASP A 14 -13.74 27.70 -10.59
N VAL A 15 -13.01 26.61 -10.42
CA VAL A 15 -11.56 26.58 -10.67
C VAL A 15 -11.35 26.40 -12.16
N SER A 16 -11.19 27.53 -12.88
CA SER A 16 -10.86 27.54 -14.31
C SER A 16 -9.61 26.69 -14.58
N SER A 17 -9.68 25.86 -15.63
CA SER A 17 -8.59 25.00 -16.10
C SER A 17 -7.33 25.78 -16.49
N GLU A 18 -7.47 27.07 -16.81
CA GLU A 18 -6.37 27.95 -17.21
C GLU A 18 -5.29 28.09 -16.12
N LEU A 19 -5.65 27.92 -14.83
CA LEU A 19 -4.69 27.94 -13.71
C LEU A 19 -3.75 26.74 -13.70
N PHE A 20 -4.13 25.63 -14.34
CA PHE A 20 -3.34 24.40 -14.35
C PHE A 20 -2.40 24.32 -15.56
N ASP A 21 -2.69 25.06 -16.63
CA ASP A 21 -1.85 25.11 -17.84
C ASP A 21 -0.52 25.87 -17.61
N GLU A 22 -0.45 26.72 -16.59
CA GLU A 22 0.77 27.45 -16.22
C GLU A 22 1.76 26.61 -15.39
N ILE A 23 1.35 25.43 -14.90
CA ILE A 23 2.22 24.58 -14.08
C ILE A 23 3.21 23.85 -15.00
N PRO A 24 4.53 24.05 -14.82
CA PRO A 24 5.53 23.38 -15.66
C PRO A 24 5.43 21.85 -15.51
N THR A 25 5.19 21.17 -16.63
CA THR A 25 5.08 19.71 -16.68
C THR A 25 6.37 19.08 -17.19
N VAL A 26 6.64 17.85 -16.73
CA VAL A 26 7.75 17.05 -17.24
C VAL A 26 7.20 16.13 -18.35
N GLU A 27 7.55 16.40 -19.61
CA GLU A 27 7.02 15.65 -20.75
C GLU A 27 7.49 14.18 -20.78
N ASN A 28 8.74 13.93 -20.37
CA ASN A 28 9.34 12.59 -20.28
C ASN A 28 9.97 12.37 -18.90
N PRO A 29 9.16 12.04 -17.87
CA PRO A 29 9.69 11.74 -16.55
C PRO A 29 10.49 10.43 -16.58
N SER A 30 11.52 10.34 -15.74
CA SER A 30 12.21 9.07 -15.49
C SER A 30 11.23 8.04 -14.91
N GLU A 31 11.55 6.75 -15.01
CA GLU A 31 10.72 5.68 -14.45
C GLU A 31 10.51 5.85 -12.94
N GLU A 32 11.54 6.22 -12.21
CA GLU A 32 11.47 6.55 -10.78
C GLU A 32 10.53 7.73 -10.50
N THR A 33 10.61 8.80 -11.30
CA THR A 33 9.73 9.98 -11.14
C THR A 33 8.28 9.62 -11.43
N ARG A 34 8.05 8.79 -12.45
CA ARG A 34 6.71 8.30 -12.80
C ARG A 34 6.16 7.39 -11.68
N TYR A 35 6.98 6.51 -11.14
CA TYR A 35 6.64 5.65 -10.00
C TYR A 35 6.26 6.46 -8.75
N LEU A 36 7.08 7.44 -8.37
CA LEU A 36 6.80 8.30 -7.22
C LEU A 36 5.53 9.15 -7.43
N ALA A 37 5.29 9.62 -8.65
CA ALA A 37 4.08 10.35 -9.00
C ALA A 37 2.83 9.46 -8.89
N GLU A 38 2.87 8.22 -9.36
CA GLU A 38 1.73 7.28 -9.27
C GLU A 38 1.36 6.93 -7.83
N ILE A 39 2.33 6.88 -6.92
CA ILE A 39 2.09 6.68 -5.49
C ILE A 39 1.44 7.91 -4.86
N ARG A 40 1.96 9.10 -5.18
CA ARG A 40 1.60 10.35 -4.50
C ARG A 40 0.33 10.99 -5.06
N PHE A 41 0.10 10.83 -6.36
CA PHE A 41 -1.03 11.36 -7.11
C PHE A 41 -1.62 10.23 -7.95
N PRO A 42 -2.29 9.25 -7.31
CA PRO A 42 -2.92 8.18 -8.05
C PRO A 42 -3.94 8.75 -9.05
N PRO A 43 -4.11 8.12 -10.22
CA PRO A 43 -5.09 8.58 -11.20
C PRO A 43 -6.47 8.67 -10.54
N ALA A 44 -7.24 9.70 -10.92
CA ALA A 44 -8.58 9.91 -10.41
C ALA A 44 -9.38 8.62 -10.59
N ALA A 45 -9.79 8.02 -9.47
CA ALA A 45 -10.57 6.79 -9.48
C ALA A 45 -11.87 7.06 -10.23
N ARG A 46 -12.03 6.48 -11.43
CA ARG A 46 -13.35 6.40 -12.05
C ARG A 46 -14.17 5.40 -11.24
N MET A 47 -15.03 5.92 -10.37
CA MET A 47 -15.89 5.11 -9.53
C MET A 47 -17.08 4.61 -10.36
N ASP A 48 -16.91 3.48 -11.06
CA ASP A 48 -18.06 2.76 -11.65
C ASP A 48 -18.95 2.12 -10.57
N ARG A 49 -18.43 2.01 -9.34
CA ARG A 49 -19.16 1.60 -8.14
C ARG A 49 -18.57 2.32 -6.92
N THR A 50 -19.44 2.67 -5.97
CA THR A 50 -19.02 3.15 -4.65
C THR A 50 -18.06 2.13 -4.02
N PRO A 51 -16.81 2.50 -3.69
CA PRO A 51 -15.94 1.58 -2.96
C PRO A 51 -16.62 1.28 -1.62
N SER A 52 -16.88 0.00 -1.35
CA SER A 52 -17.18 -0.42 0.03
C SER A 52 -16.02 0.04 0.92
N GLN A 53 -16.30 0.51 2.14
CA GLN A 53 -15.26 0.74 3.13
C GLN A 53 -14.37 -0.51 3.20
N GLY A 54 -13.12 -0.40 2.75
CA GLY A 54 -12.20 -1.54 2.59
C GLY A 54 -11.87 -1.97 1.15
N TYR A 55 -12.14 -1.18 0.11
CA TYR A 55 -11.57 -1.46 -1.22
C TYR A 55 -10.04 -1.31 -1.19
N ILE A 56 -9.36 -2.42 -0.94
CA ILE A 56 -7.89 -2.53 -0.99
C ILE A 56 -7.53 -2.99 -2.40
N VAL A 57 -6.90 -2.11 -3.17
CA VAL A 57 -6.22 -2.53 -4.41
C VAL A 57 -4.96 -3.27 -4.00
N ASN A 58 -5.06 -4.58 -3.88
CA ASN A 58 -3.88 -5.44 -3.85
C ASN A 58 -3.34 -5.50 -5.28
N ARG A 59 -2.24 -4.81 -5.56
CA ARG A 59 -1.47 -5.11 -6.77
C ARG A 59 -0.61 -6.32 -6.45
N ASP A 60 -0.60 -7.30 -7.35
CA ASP A 60 0.34 -8.42 -7.28
C ASP A 60 1.76 -7.92 -7.53
N VAL A 61 2.39 -7.44 -6.46
CA VAL A 61 3.77 -6.98 -6.46
C VAL A 61 4.55 -7.95 -5.59
N GLU A 62 5.55 -8.57 -6.21
CA GLU A 62 6.57 -9.35 -5.50
C GLU A 62 7.69 -8.39 -5.11
N LEU A 63 8.10 -8.43 -3.85
CA LEU A 63 9.10 -7.52 -3.33
C LEU A 63 10.18 -8.28 -2.55
N GLU A 64 11.42 -7.97 -2.90
CA GLU A 64 12.60 -8.48 -2.21
C GLU A 64 12.71 -7.82 -0.83
N VAL A 65 12.67 -8.65 0.21
CA VAL A 65 12.76 -8.26 1.60
C VAL A 65 14.23 -8.12 1.96
N PRO A 66 14.67 -6.93 2.42
CA PRO A 66 16.04 -6.76 2.86
C PRO A 66 16.31 -7.60 4.10
N GLN A 67 17.52 -8.17 4.21
CA GLN A 67 17.89 -9.12 5.27
C GLN A 67 17.57 -8.60 6.69
N TRP A 68 17.78 -7.31 6.97
CA TRP A 68 17.49 -6.73 8.29
C TRP A 68 16.01 -6.84 8.68
N ALA A 69 15.09 -6.80 7.70
CA ALA A 69 13.65 -6.91 7.94
C ALA A 69 13.25 -8.36 8.25
N VAL A 70 13.91 -9.34 7.60
CA VAL A 70 13.76 -10.77 7.93
C VAL A 70 14.21 -11.01 9.37
N GLU A 71 15.38 -10.51 9.77
CA GLU A 71 15.88 -10.69 11.14
C GLU A 71 14.99 -9.99 12.18
N ALA A 72 14.47 -8.80 11.88
CA ALA A 72 13.55 -8.08 12.75
C ALA A 72 12.22 -8.83 12.92
N ALA A 73 11.66 -9.38 11.83
CA ALA A 73 10.47 -10.21 11.87
C ALA A 73 10.71 -11.51 12.66
N ARG A 74 11.85 -12.17 12.44
CA ARG A 74 12.26 -13.37 13.18
C ARG A 74 12.35 -13.11 14.68
N TRP A 75 13.00 -12.02 15.09
CA TRP A 75 13.10 -11.65 16.51
C TRP A 75 11.74 -11.40 17.15
N ARG A 76 10.80 -10.76 16.43
CA ARG A 76 9.43 -10.54 16.94
C ARG A 76 8.60 -11.82 17.02
N LEU A 77 8.75 -12.73 16.05
CA LEU A 77 8.06 -14.02 16.08
C LEU A 77 8.48 -14.86 17.29
N GLN A 78 9.75 -14.79 17.69
CA GLN A 78 10.25 -15.45 18.91
C GLN A 78 9.59 -14.93 20.21
N GLN A 79 8.96 -13.74 20.19
CA GLN A 79 8.23 -13.20 21.34
C GLN A 79 6.78 -13.71 21.40
N ARG A 80 6.33 -14.48 20.40
CA ARG A 80 4.98 -15.07 20.35
C ARG A 80 5.05 -16.52 20.81
N GLU A 81 4.08 -16.95 21.61
CA GLU A 81 4.01 -18.34 22.08
C GLU A 81 3.68 -19.34 20.95
N ASN A 82 2.87 -18.93 19.97
CA ASN A 82 2.49 -19.74 18.81
C ASN A 82 2.45 -18.84 17.57
N PRO A 83 3.61 -18.49 16.99
CA PRO A 83 3.65 -17.65 15.81
C PRO A 83 2.95 -18.33 14.62
N THR A 84 2.13 -17.57 13.91
CA THR A 84 1.45 -18.03 12.71
C THR A 84 2.03 -17.38 11.47
N ARG A 85 1.71 -17.98 10.31
CA ARG A 85 1.98 -17.39 9.00
C ARG A 85 1.46 -15.95 8.87
N GLU A 86 0.31 -15.67 9.49
CA GLU A 86 -0.29 -14.34 9.48
C GLU A 86 0.55 -13.34 10.29
N ASP A 87 1.08 -13.74 11.45
CA ASP A 87 1.99 -12.90 12.24
C ASP A 87 3.26 -12.56 11.45
N ALA A 88 3.83 -13.55 10.74
CA ALA A 88 5.02 -13.35 9.91
C ALA A 88 4.75 -12.36 8.76
N ALA A 89 3.62 -12.52 8.06
CA ALA A 89 3.21 -11.59 7.01
C ALA A 89 2.93 -10.18 7.56
N GLU A 90 2.28 -10.06 8.72
CA GLU A 90 2.00 -8.79 9.39
C GLU A 90 3.30 -8.03 9.70
N PHE A 91 4.29 -8.70 10.30
CA PHE A 91 5.57 -8.06 10.59
C PHE A 91 6.33 -7.64 9.32
N LEU A 92 6.31 -8.45 8.26
CA LEU A 92 6.92 -8.07 7.00
C LEU A 92 6.19 -6.88 6.34
N HIS A 93 4.86 -6.80 6.44
CA HIS A 93 4.11 -5.62 5.99
C HIS A 93 4.48 -4.36 6.77
N GLU A 94 4.73 -4.48 8.08
CA GLU A 94 5.16 -3.35 8.90
C GLU A 94 6.55 -2.85 8.52
N PHE A 95 7.52 -3.76 8.32
CA PHE A 95 8.91 -3.39 8.09
C PHE A 95 9.22 -2.98 6.65
N VAL A 96 8.51 -3.55 5.68
CA VAL A 96 8.91 -3.46 4.27
C VAL A 96 7.95 -2.58 3.49
N ALA A 97 6.70 -3.01 3.32
CA ALA A 97 5.67 -2.22 2.69
C ALA A 97 4.27 -2.77 2.99
N PRO A 98 3.31 -1.91 3.35
CA PRO A 98 1.92 -2.31 3.42
C PRO A 98 1.39 -2.60 2.01
N ARG A 99 0.59 -3.66 1.86
CA ARG A 99 -0.12 -4.05 0.61
C ARG A 99 0.72 -4.77 -0.46
N VAL A 100 1.85 -5.36 -0.06
CA VAL A 100 2.56 -6.35 -0.88
C VAL A 100 1.80 -7.68 -0.81
N THR A 101 1.78 -8.48 -1.87
CA THR A 101 1.11 -9.80 -1.84
C THR A 101 2.08 -10.96 -1.66
N SER A 102 3.35 -10.79 -2.04
CA SER A 102 4.39 -11.79 -1.84
C SER A 102 5.74 -11.17 -1.44
N PHE A 103 6.40 -11.82 -0.49
CA PHE A 103 7.69 -11.43 0.04
C PHE A 103 8.75 -12.45 -0.34
N ARG A 104 9.86 -11.99 -0.93
CA ARG A 104 10.99 -12.85 -1.30
C ARG A 104 12.22 -12.48 -0.50
N THR A 105 13.00 -13.46 -0.05
CA THR A 105 14.36 -13.18 0.43
C THR A 105 15.31 -12.91 -0.75
N GLU A 106 16.52 -12.40 -0.47
CA GLU A 106 17.54 -12.14 -1.51
C GLU A 106 17.89 -13.41 -2.32
N ASP A 107 17.73 -14.60 -1.74
CA ASP A 107 17.92 -15.89 -2.41
C ASP A 107 16.68 -16.37 -3.21
N GLY A 108 15.61 -15.57 -3.27
CA GLY A 108 14.37 -15.86 -4.00
C GLY A 108 13.38 -16.81 -3.29
N ARG A 109 13.61 -17.16 -2.03
CA ARG A 109 12.69 -17.99 -1.23
C ARG A 109 11.53 -17.15 -0.71
N ASP A 110 10.40 -17.78 -0.40
CA ASP A 110 9.29 -17.09 0.27
C ASP A 110 9.73 -16.71 1.69
N ALA A 111 9.74 -15.42 1.99
CA ALA A 111 10.22 -14.91 3.27
C ALA A 111 9.26 -15.25 4.42
N VAL A 112 7.97 -15.43 4.16
CA VAL A 112 6.98 -15.82 5.17
C VAL A 112 7.18 -17.28 5.55
N GLU A 113 7.35 -18.17 4.57
CA GLU A 113 7.63 -19.59 4.82
C GLU A 113 8.99 -19.75 5.53
N GLU A 114 10.02 -19.02 5.11
CA GLU A 114 11.34 -19.07 5.76
C GLU A 114 11.29 -18.68 7.24
N LEU A 115 10.42 -17.75 7.61
CA LEU A 115 10.26 -17.29 8.99
C LEU A 115 9.50 -18.27 9.88
N ILE A 116 8.62 -19.10 9.30
CA ILE A 116 7.80 -20.07 10.03
C ILE A 116 8.46 -21.45 10.08
N ASP A 117 9.06 -21.91 8.96
CA ASP A 117 9.75 -23.20 8.90
C ASP A 117 11.12 -23.17 9.60
N GLY A 118 11.75 -22.00 9.71
CA GLY A 118 13.03 -21.83 10.41
C GLY A 118 12.98 -22.02 11.94
N GLY A 119 11.84 -22.45 12.49
CA GLY A 119 11.62 -22.72 13.91
C GLY A 119 11.81 -24.17 14.35
N GLU A 120 12.10 -25.11 13.44
CA GLU A 120 12.21 -26.55 13.78
C GLU A 120 13.63 -27.08 14.06
N ASP A 121 14.67 -26.24 14.03
CA ASP A 121 16.04 -26.67 14.36
C ASP A 121 16.50 -26.13 15.74
N GLY A 122 16.20 -26.86 16.82
CA GLY A 122 16.83 -26.63 18.13
C GLY A 122 16.18 -27.30 19.34
N ASP A 123 16.27 -28.63 19.45
CA ASP A 123 16.25 -29.37 20.73
C ASP A 123 17.67 -29.88 21.03
#